data_AF-A0A7Y5HGN2-F1
#
_entry.id   AF-A0A7Y5HGN2-F1
#
_cell.length_a   1.000
_cell.length_b   1.000
_cell.length_c   1.000
_cell.angle_alpha   90.00
_cell.angle_beta   90.00
_cell.angle_gamma   90.00
#
_symmetry.space_group_name_H-M   'P 1'
#
loop_
_entity.id
_entity.type
_entity.pdbx_description
1 polymer ?
#
loop_
_entity_poly.entity_id
_entity_poly.type
_entity_poly.pdbx_seq_one_letter_code
_entity_poly.pdbx_strand_id
1 'polypeptide(L)'
;MSVASNKQGSFAWVDAQGNPNRGNPALRGSVSLNHSGVQALFAGTPKPLAEVFKDGAASKPQAFDLPTRLSVTTRTTHRDVESANLVGRVAGSDAALQGEHVVYVAHVDHFGRGVAMNGDDIYNGAHDNASGVAIVLEVARAFTALPVRPRRSALFLFVTAEEWGLLGSDYFARN
;
A
#
# COMPACT_ATOMS: atom_id res chain seq x y z
N MET A 1 -24.32 6.71 -16.37
CA MET A 1 -23.31 6.26 -15.40
C MET A 1 -22.33 7.39 -15.19
N SER A 2 -22.15 7.90 -13.97
CA SER A 2 -21.15 8.95 -13.70
C SER A 2 -19.77 8.30 -13.65
N VAL A 3 -18.85 8.77 -14.50
CA VAL A 3 -17.45 8.33 -14.49
C VAL A 3 -16.69 9.29 -13.57
N ALA A 4 -16.18 8.77 -12.46
CA ALA A 4 -15.19 9.48 -11.66
C ALA A 4 -13.80 9.00 -12.09
N SER A 5 -12.92 9.92 -12.48
CA SER A 5 -11.51 9.59 -12.63
C SER A 5 -10.92 9.34 -11.24
N ASN A 6 -10.18 8.25 -11.07
CA ASN A 6 -9.42 8.07 -9.84
C ASN A 6 -8.43 9.24 -9.71
N LYS A 7 -8.54 10.01 -8.63
CA LYS A 7 -7.64 11.15 -8.37
C LYS A 7 -6.31 10.71 -7.77
N GLN A 8 -6.26 9.48 -7.25
CA GLN A 8 -5.05 8.88 -6.69
C GLN A 8 -4.47 7.89 -7.70
N GLY A 9 -3.18 8.04 -8.00
CA GLY A 9 -2.45 7.12 -8.88
C GLY A 9 -2.15 5.80 -8.17
N SER A 10 -1.80 4.78 -8.95
CA SER A 10 -1.14 3.58 -8.43
C SER A 10 0.36 3.79 -8.43
N PHE A 11 1.04 3.38 -7.36
CA PHE A 11 2.49 3.45 -7.25
C PHE A 11 3.11 2.06 -7.41
N ALA A 12 4.36 2.01 -7.84
CA ALA A 12 5.21 0.83 -7.84
C ALA A 12 6.63 1.33 -7.62
N TRP A 13 7.44 0.62 -6.83
CA TRP A 13 8.89 0.88 -6.87
C TRP A 13 9.45 0.24 -8.13
N VAL A 14 10.52 0.83 -8.67
CA VAL A 14 11.18 0.34 -9.89
C VAL A 14 12.53 -0.26 -9.54
N ASP A 15 12.88 -1.38 -10.17
CA ASP A 15 14.20 -1.98 -10.03
C ASP A 15 15.28 -1.16 -10.78
N ALA A 16 16.54 -1.58 -10.67
CA ALA A 16 17.66 -0.93 -11.36
C ALA A 16 17.56 -0.99 -12.90
N GLN A 17 16.69 -1.84 -13.43
CA GLN A 17 16.39 -1.98 -14.86
C GLN A 17 15.15 -1.18 -15.29
N GLY A 18 14.50 -0.47 -14.36
CA GLY A 18 13.31 0.34 -14.60
C GLY A 18 12.01 -0.46 -14.65
N ASN A 19 12.00 -1.73 -14.24
CA ASN A 19 10.79 -2.53 -14.20
C ASN A 19 10.03 -2.26 -12.90
N PRO A 20 8.71 -2.03 -12.95
CA PRO A 20 7.90 -1.88 -11.75
C PRO A 20 7.78 -3.23 -11.01
N ASN A 21 7.81 -3.18 -9.69
CA ASN A 21 7.71 -4.37 -8.84
C ASN A 21 6.36 -5.11 -8.90
N ARG A 22 5.34 -4.43 -9.42
CA ARG A 22 3.99 -4.94 -9.53
C ARG A 22 3.28 -4.32 -10.73
N GLY A 23 2.19 -4.96 -11.12
CA GLY A 23 1.41 -4.61 -12.29
C GLY A 23 1.55 -5.67 -13.38
N ASN A 24 0.56 -5.71 -14.26
CA ASN A 24 0.57 -6.61 -15.42
C ASN A 24 0.62 -5.74 -16.69
N PRO A 25 1.67 -5.83 -17.51
CA PRO A 25 1.78 -5.06 -18.75
C PRO A 25 0.63 -5.28 -19.73
N ALA A 26 -0.05 -6.43 -19.65
CA ALA A 26 -1.23 -6.72 -20.46
C ALA A 26 -2.51 -6.03 -19.94
N LEU A 27 -2.53 -5.59 -18.68
CA LEU A 27 -3.66 -4.87 -18.10
C LEU A 27 -3.62 -3.40 -18.55
N ARG A 28 -4.46 -3.05 -19.53
CA ARG A 28 -4.49 -1.70 -20.13
C ARG A 28 -5.41 -0.70 -19.41
N GLY A 29 -6.16 -1.17 -18.41
CA GLY A 29 -7.08 -0.36 -17.63
C GLY A 29 -7.89 -1.19 -16.65
N SER A 30 -8.42 -0.53 -15.63
CA SER A 30 -9.37 -1.10 -14.67
C SER A 30 -10.56 -0.16 -14.52
N VAL A 31 -11.73 -0.74 -14.28
CA VAL A 31 -12.96 0.00 -13.97
C VAL A 31 -13.52 -0.59 -12.69
N SER A 32 -13.74 0.27 -11.70
CA SER A 32 -14.45 -0.10 -10.48
C SER A 32 -15.86 0.46 -10.54
N LEU A 33 -16.85 -0.38 -10.22
CA LEU A 33 -18.25 0.02 -10.17
C LEU A 33 -18.73 -0.04 -8.72
N ASN A 34 -19.46 0.98 -8.30
CA ASN A 34 -20.20 0.92 -7.05
C ASN A 34 -21.44 0.00 -7.20
N HIS A 35 -22.16 -0.23 -6.10
CA HIS A 35 -23.28 -1.18 -6.10
C HIS A 35 -24.36 -0.84 -7.15
N SER A 36 -24.70 0.44 -7.33
CA SER A 36 -25.66 0.87 -8.35
C SER A 36 -25.13 0.72 -9.77
N GLY A 37 -23.83 0.95 -9.99
CA GLY A 37 -23.16 0.67 -11.26
C GLY A 37 -23.18 -0.81 -11.63
N VAL A 38 -22.98 -1.70 -10.64
CA VAL A 38 -23.11 -3.15 -10.82
C VAL A 38 -24.56 -3.54 -11.10
N GLN A 39 -25.54 -3.00 -10.36
CA GLN A 39 -26.97 -3.23 -10.65
C GLN A 39 -27.34 -2.84 -12.09
N ALA A 40 -26.86 -1.69 -12.58
CA ALA A 40 -27.09 -1.26 -13.95
C ALA A 40 -26.40 -2.20 -14.98
N LEU A 41 -25.19 -2.66 -14.69
CA LEU A 41 -24.45 -3.58 -15.57
C LEU A 41 -25.15 -4.94 -15.73
N PHE A 42 -25.70 -5.46 -14.64
CA PHE A 42 -26.38 -6.76 -14.58
C PHE A 42 -27.89 -6.68 -14.85
N ALA A 43 -28.44 -5.51 -15.14
CA ALA A 43 -29.84 -5.34 -15.49
C ALA A 43 -30.17 -6.13 -16.77
N GLY A 44 -31.24 -6.94 -16.74
CA GLY A 44 -31.65 -7.76 -17.88
C GLY A 44 -30.81 -9.02 -18.12
N THR A 45 -29.90 -9.37 -17.20
CA THR A 45 -29.18 -10.64 -17.25
C THR A 45 -30.06 -11.81 -16.79
N PRO A 46 -29.78 -13.05 -17.24
CA PRO A 46 -30.56 -14.23 -16.83
C PRO A 46 -30.42 -14.60 -15.35
N LYS A 47 -29.43 -14.01 -14.64
CA LYS A 47 -29.12 -14.33 -13.26
C LYS A 47 -29.30 -13.12 -12.34
N PRO A 48 -30.12 -13.20 -11.29
CA PRO A 48 -30.28 -12.11 -10.34
C PRO A 48 -28.95 -11.74 -9.68
N LEU A 49 -28.69 -10.43 -9.50
CA LEU A 49 -27.44 -9.95 -8.93
C LEU A 49 -27.13 -10.52 -7.53
N ALA A 50 -28.17 -10.80 -6.72
CA ALA A 50 -28.00 -11.44 -5.42
C ALA A 50 -27.39 -12.85 -5.53
N GLU A 51 -27.75 -13.61 -6.58
CA GLU A 51 -27.20 -14.93 -6.83
C GLU A 51 -25.78 -14.85 -7.41
N VAL A 52 -25.50 -13.83 -8.23
CA VAL A 52 -24.13 -13.51 -8.68
C VAL A 52 -23.21 -13.32 -7.47
N PHE A 53 -23.58 -12.45 -6.53
CA PHE A 53 -22.79 -12.22 -5.32
C PHE A 53 -22.69 -13.45 -4.42
N LYS A 54 -23.78 -14.21 -4.26
CA LYS A 54 -23.80 -15.44 -3.46
C LYS A 54 -22.78 -16.45 -3.97
N ASP A 55 -22.76 -16.76 -5.28
CA ASP A 55 -21.80 -17.76 -5.74
C ASP A 55 -20.38 -17.20 -5.85
N GLY A 56 -20.21 -15.90 -6.10
CA GLY A 56 -18.90 -15.23 -6.04
C GLY A 56 -18.27 -15.35 -4.65
N ALA A 57 -19.06 -15.14 -3.59
CA ALA A 57 -18.64 -15.36 -2.21
C ALA A 57 -18.29 -16.84 -1.91
N ALA A 58 -18.89 -17.78 -2.66
CA ALA A 58 -18.56 -19.20 -2.61
C ALA A 58 -17.45 -19.63 -3.59
N SER A 59 -16.79 -18.65 -4.24
CA SER A 59 -15.73 -18.88 -5.24
C SER A 59 -16.14 -19.81 -6.39
N LYS A 60 -17.43 -19.87 -6.74
CA LYS A 60 -17.90 -20.65 -7.88
C LYS A 60 -17.74 -19.82 -9.16
N PRO A 61 -17.08 -20.33 -10.21
CA PRO A 61 -17.01 -19.66 -11.49
C PRO A 61 -18.40 -19.44 -12.10
N GLN A 62 -18.63 -18.27 -12.70
CA GLN A 62 -19.88 -17.89 -13.36
C GLN A 62 -19.56 -17.31 -14.74
N ALA A 63 -20.32 -17.72 -15.76
CA ALA A 63 -20.20 -17.17 -17.10
C ALA A 63 -21.59 -17.10 -17.74
N PHE A 64 -21.98 -15.91 -18.17
CA PHE A 64 -23.19 -15.64 -18.95
C PHE A 64 -23.05 -14.28 -19.64
N ASP A 65 -23.80 -14.08 -20.72
CA ASP A 65 -23.75 -12.85 -21.49
C ASP A 65 -24.36 -11.67 -20.70
N LEU A 66 -23.67 -10.52 -20.77
CA LEU A 66 -24.22 -9.26 -20.29
C LEU A 66 -24.89 -8.55 -21.46
N PRO A 67 -26.14 -8.04 -21.31
CA PRO A 67 -26.86 -7.35 -22.40
C PRO A 67 -26.31 -5.93 -22.65
N THR A 68 -25.29 -5.51 -21.91
CA THR A 68 -24.75 -4.15 -21.91
C THR A 68 -23.42 -4.11 -22.66
N ARG A 69 -23.25 -3.12 -23.55
CA ARG A 69 -21.96 -2.78 -24.14
C ARG A 69 -21.27 -1.69 -23.31
N LEU A 70 -20.06 -1.96 -22.86
CA LEU A 70 -19.21 -0.99 -22.18
C LEU A 70 -18.16 -0.45 -23.17
N SER A 71 -17.99 0.88 -23.21
CA SER A 71 -16.86 1.54 -23.89
C SER A 71 -16.03 2.25 -22.84
N VAL A 72 -14.73 1.94 -22.78
CA VAL A 72 -13.79 2.52 -21.82
C VAL A 72 -12.66 3.20 -22.58
N THR A 73 -12.44 4.48 -22.30
CA THR A 73 -11.27 5.22 -22.77
C THR A 73 -10.43 5.61 -21.57
N THR A 74 -9.17 5.18 -21.55
CA THR A 74 -8.21 5.51 -20.50
C THR A 74 -7.15 6.47 -21.03
N ARG A 75 -6.77 7.46 -20.22
CA ARG A 75 -5.58 8.29 -20.43
C ARG A 75 -4.74 8.20 -19.18
N THR A 76 -3.54 7.64 -19.30
CA THR A 76 -2.61 7.42 -18.19
C THR A 76 -1.43 8.35 -18.33
N THR A 77 -0.97 8.91 -17.21
CA THR A 77 0.29 9.65 -17.13
C THR A 77 1.18 8.96 -16.11
N HIS A 78 2.43 8.70 -16.48
CA HIS A 78 3.44 8.14 -15.59
C HIS A 78 4.37 9.26 -15.13
N ARG A 79 4.77 9.21 -13.86
CA ARG A 79 5.73 10.14 -13.27
C ARG A 79 6.56 9.36 -12.27
N ASP A 80 7.86 9.60 -12.32
CA ASP A 80 8.76 9.08 -11.32
C ASP A 80 8.71 10.00 -10.09
N VAL A 81 8.72 9.37 -8.92
CA VAL A 81 8.77 10.03 -7.63
C VAL A 81 9.84 9.33 -6.79
N GLU A 82 10.60 10.12 -6.04
CA GLU A 82 11.62 9.61 -5.16
C GLU A 82 11.10 9.62 -3.73
N SER A 83 11.37 8.53 -3.01
CA SER A 83 11.18 8.45 -1.58
C SER A 83 12.20 7.49 -0.98
N ALA A 84 12.63 7.74 0.25
CA ALA A 84 13.71 7.00 0.89
C ALA A 84 13.21 6.31 2.15
N ASN A 85 13.51 5.02 2.26
CA ASN A 85 13.54 4.36 3.55
C ASN A 85 14.74 4.87 4.35
N LEU A 86 14.59 5.04 5.66
CA LEU A 86 15.69 5.38 6.55
C LEU A 86 15.99 4.19 7.47
N VAL A 87 17.26 3.80 7.54
CA VAL A 87 17.72 2.64 8.30
C VAL A 87 18.77 3.07 9.32
N GLY A 88 18.46 2.89 10.59
CA GLY A 88 19.41 3.00 11.69
C GLY A 88 19.84 1.62 12.18
N ARG A 89 21.12 1.43 12.54
CA ARG A 89 21.62 0.19 13.13
C ARG A 89 22.35 0.46 14.43
N VAL A 90 21.99 -0.29 15.47
CA VAL A 90 22.80 -0.44 16.68
C VAL A 90 23.39 -1.84 16.70
N ALA A 91 24.72 -1.93 16.61
CA ALA A 91 25.41 -3.21 16.60
C ALA A 91 25.26 -3.95 17.93
N GLY A 92 24.99 -5.25 17.85
CA GLY A 92 24.94 -6.15 19.00
C GLY A 92 26.30 -6.31 19.69
N SER A 93 26.28 -6.75 20.95
CA SER A 93 27.48 -6.95 21.76
C SER A 93 28.22 -8.26 21.49
N ASP A 94 27.56 -9.25 20.89
CA ASP A 94 28.12 -10.58 20.65
C ASP A 94 28.63 -10.67 19.20
N ALA A 95 29.94 -10.88 19.03
CA ALA A 95 30.58 -10.91 17.71
C ALA A 95 30.03 -12.02 16.80
N ALA A 96 29.51 -13.12 17.37
CA ALA A 96 28.91 -14.21 16.62
C ALA A 96 27.45 -13.92 16.23
N LEU A 97 26.73 -13.10 17.02
CA LEU A 97 25.30 -12.81 16.81
C LEU A 97 25.03 -11.42 16.24
N GLN A 98 26.03 -10.54 16.12
CA GLN A 98 25.84 -9.18 15.61
C GLN A 98 25.39 -9.11 14.14
N GLY A 99 25.48 -10.22 13.39
CA GLY A 99 24.91 -10.37 12.05
C GLY A 99 23.43 -10.74 12.03
N GLU A 100 22.85 -11.12 13.18
CA GLU A 100 21.41 -11.33 13.34
C GLU A 100 20.76 -10.02 13.80
N HIS A 101 19.58 -9.74 13.24
CA HIS A 101 18.92 -8.46 13.42
C HIS A 101 17.51 -8.64 14.00
N VAL A 102 17.19 -7.83 15.00
CA VAL A 102 15.79 -7.56 15.41
C VAL A 102 15.39 -6.24 14.76
N VAL A 103 14.32 -6.26 13.96
CA VAL A 103 13.87 -5.09 13.20
C VAL A 103 12.69 -4.43 13.90
N TYR A 104 12.84 -3.17 14.25
CA TYR A 104 11.77 -2.28 14.69
C TYR A 104 11.38 -1.41 13.51
N VAL A 105 10.10 -1.42 13.13
CA VAL A 105 9.63 -0.76 11.90
C VAL A 105 8.46 0.18 12.17
N ALA A 106 8.47 1.32 11.50
CA ALA A 106 7.34 2.24 11.37
C ALA A 106 7.36 2.82 9.95
N HIS A 107 6.22 3.28 9.43
CA HIS A 107 6.21 4.06 8.18
C HIS A 107 6.09 5.55 8.47
N VAL A 108 6.69 6.35 7.59
CA VAL A 108 6.78 7.82 7.75
C VAL A 108 5.83 8.58 6.83
N ASP A 109 5.30 7.92 5.81
CA ASP A 109 4.33 8.52 4.91
C ASP A 109 2.91 8.47 5.48
N HIS A 110 2.07 9.35 4.95
CA HIS A 110 0.63 9.32 5.12
C HIS A 110 -0.06 9.89 3.86
N PHE A 111 -1.39 9.88 3.79
CA PHE A 111 -2.16 10.34 2.63
C PHE A 111 -2.03 11.84 2.30
N GLY A 112 -1.57 12.67 3.25
CA GLY A 112 -1.40 14.11 3.07
C GLY A 112 -2.72 14.87 3.12
N ARG A 113 -3.48 14.93 2.01
CA ARG A 113 -4.78 15.62 1.95
C ARG A 113 -5.90 14.72 1.42
N GLY A 114 -7.08 14.84 2.00
CA GLY A 114 -8.25 14.04 1.64
C GLY A 114 -9.57 14.80 1.72
N VAL A 115 -10.62 14.13 2.19
CA VAL A 115 -11.94 14.73 2.35
C VAL A 115 -11.94 15.57 3.62
N ALA A 116 -12.37 16.83 3.51
CA ALA A 116 -12.41 17.72 4.66
C ALA A 116 -13.33 17.19 5.76
N MET A 117 -12.80 17.07 6.98
CA MET A 117 -13.56 16.76 8.18
C MET A 117 -13.53 17.98 9.10
N ASN A 118 -14.70 18.50 9.46
CA ASN A 118 -14.82 19.72 10.27
C ASN A 118 -14.07 20.94 9.69
N GLY A 119 -13.92 21.00 8.37
CA GLY A 119 -13.25 22.10 7.67
C GLY A 119 -11.74 21.93 7.47
N ASP A 120 -11.13 20.83 7.95
CA ASP A 120 -9.72 20.50 7.73
C ASP A 120 -9.60 19.31 6.75
N ASP A 121 -8.84 19.49 5.67
CA ASP A 121 -8.58 18.46 4.65
C ASP A 121 -7.21 17.78 4.80
N ILE A 122 -6.43 18.13 5.83
CA ILE A 122 -5.12 17.55 6.09
C ILE A 122 -5.25 16.29 6.93
N TYR A 123 -4.71 15.19 6.41
CA TYR A 123 -4.56 13.95 7.14
C TYR A 123 -3.18 13.96 7.79
N ASN A 124 -3.14 14.38 9.07
CA ASN A 124 -1.91 14.65 9.80
C ASN A 124 -1.13 13.39 10.23
N GLY A 125 -1.79 12.23 10.29
CA GLY A 125 -1.12 10.95 10.53
C GLY A 125 -0.60 10.75 11.95
N ALA A 126 -1.24 11.39 12.94
CA ALA A 126 -0.81 11.29 14.33
C ALA A 126 -0.78 9.83 14.82
N HIS A 127 -1.86 9.08 14.59
CA HIS A 127 -1.91 7.66 14.92
C HIS A 127 -1.30 6.78 13.82
N ASP A 128 -1.51 7.16 12.57
CA ASP A 128 -1.10 6.42 11.38
C ASP A 128 -0.17 7.31 10.52
N ASN A 129 1.15 7.34 10.77
CA ASN A 129 1.86 6.54 11.77
C ASN A 129 2.97 7.31 12.51
N ALA A 130 2.75 8.60 12.74
CA ALA A 130 3.69 9.43 13.49
C ALA A 130 3.90 8.90 14.93
N SER A 131 2.87 8.33 15.55
CA SER A 131 2.99 7.71 16.87
C SER A 131 3.92 6.48 16.86
N GLY A 132 3.84 5.61 15.84
CA GLY A 132 4.76 4.49 15.68
C GLY A 132 6.18 4.97 15.41
N VAL A 133 6.36 6.00 14.59
CA VAL A 133 7.66 6.64 14.36
C VAL A 133 8.25 7.15 15.68
N ALA A 134 7.47 7.85 16.49
CA ALA A 134 7.91 8.36 17.80
C ALA A 134 8.31 7.21 18.74
N ILE A 135 7.54 6.11 18.77
CA ILE A 135 7.87 4.92 19.56
C ILE A 135 9.20 4.32 19.09
N VAL A 136 9.38 4.09 17.79
CA VAL A 136 10.62 3.48 17.26
C VAL A 136 11.84 4.37 17.51
N LEU A 137 11.70 5.69 17.37
CA LEU A 137 12.77 6.64 17.71
C LEU A 137 13.13 6.59 19.20
N GLU A 138 12.14 6.53 20.08
CA GLU A 138 12.38 6.45 21.53
C GLU A 138 13.00 5.11 21.93
N VAL A 139 12.60 4.00 21.30
CA VAL A 139 13.27 2.71 21.47
C VAL A 139 14.72 2.81 21.00
N ALA A 140 14.98 3.43 19.85
CA ALA A 140 16.35 3.64 19.37
C ALA A 140 17.20 4.45 20.36
N ARG A 141 16.63 5.52 20.92
CA ARG A 141 17.27 6.32 21.98
C ARG A 141 17.54 5.50 23.24
N ALA A 142 16.61 4.65 23.66
CA ALA A 142 16.80 3.78 24.82
C ALA A 142 17.94 2.77 24.58
N PHE A 143 18.06 2.22 23.36
CA PHE A 143 19.14 1.31 22.99
C PHE A 143 20.53 1.93 23.11
N THR A 144 20.69 3.22 22.82
CA THR A 144 21.99 3.91 22.95
C THR A 144 22.35 4.22 24.41
N ALA A 145 21.36 4.27 25.30
CA ALA A 145 21.54 4.50 26.74
C ALA A 145 21.75 3.20 27.54
N LEU A 146 21.64 2.02 26.93
CA LEU A 146 21.82 0.75 27.63
C LEU A 146 23.28 0.58 28.12
N PRO A 147 23.50 0.20 29.39
CA PRO A 147 24.85 -0.06 29.90
C PRO A 147 25.49 -1.29 29.25
N VAL A 148 24.66 -2.28 28.88
CA VAL A 148 25.06 -3.46 28.12
C VAL A 148 24.14 -3.59 26.91
N ARG A 149 24.72 -3.57 25.71
CA ARG A 149 23.96 -3.74 24.48
C ARG A 149 23.43 -5.16 24.34
N PRO A 150 22.25 -5.37 23.73
CA PRO A 150 21.76 -6.71 23.40
C PRO A 150 22.76 -7.49 22.55
N ARG A 151 22.72 -8.83 22.63
CA ARG A 151 23.64 -9.69 21.87
C ARG A 151 23.49 -9.53 20.36
N ARG A 152 22.25 -9.42 19.88
CA ARG A 152 21.89 -9.21 18.47
C ARG A 152 21.86 -7.73 18.12
N SER A 153 22.10 -7.42 16.85
CA SER A 153 21.93 -6.06 16.35
C SER A 153 20.45 -5.67 16.32
N ALA A 154 20.17 -4.38 16.54
CA ALA A 154 18.85 -3.81 16.30
C ALA A 154 18.88 -2.95 15.03
N LEU A 155 17.89 -3.15 14.16
CA LEU A 155 17.62 -2.27 13.03
C LEU A 155 16.37 -1.45 13.32
N PHE A 156 16.47 -0.14 13.12
CA PHE A 156 15.38 0.81 13.21
C PHE A 156 15.06 1.26 11.79
N LEU A 157 13.98 0.72 11.24
CA LEU A 157 13.58 0.88 9.85
C LEU A 157 12.37 1.81 9.76
N PHE A 158 12.55 2.94 9.09
CA PHE A 158 11.50 3.90 8.80
C PHE A 158 11.18 3.81 7.31
N VAL A 159 10.10 3.09 6.97
CA VAL A 159 9.72 2.85 5.57
C VAL A 159 8.82 3.95 5.03
N THR A 160 8.77 4.09 3.72
CA THR A 160 7.87 5.01 3.02
C THR A 160 6.87 4.27 2.14
N ALA A 161 5.90 4.99 1.60
CA ALA A 161 4.86 4.50 0.69
C ALA A 161 4.13 3.25 1.21
N GLU A 162 3.89 3.17 2.52
CA GLU A 162 3.09 2.13 3.16
C GLU A 162 1.63 2.25 2.74
N GLU A 163 1.09 3.48 2.77
CA GLU A 163 -0.31 3.81 2.44
C GLU A 163 -0.65 3.52 0.99
N TRP A 164 0.39 3.48 0.16
CA TRP A 164 0.31 3.15 -1.26
C TRP A 164 0.52 1.66 -1.52
N GLY A 165 0.49 0.82 -0.49
CA GLY A 165 0.55 -0.62 -0.57
C GLY A 165 1.94 -1.19 -0.28
N LEU A 166 2.47 -0.86 0.91
CA LEU A 166 3.66 -1.47 1.52
C LEU A 166 4.95 -1.33 0.68
N LEU A 167 5.08 -0.27 -0.12
CA LEU A 167 6.12 -0.20 -1.14
C LEU A 167 7.53 -0.08 -0.57
N GLY A 168 7.74 0.73 0.47
CA GLY A 168 9.05 0.89 1.09
C GLY A 168 9.51 -0.39 1.78
N SER A 169 8.62 -1.08 2.51
CA SER A 169 8.98 -2.34 3.17
C SER A 169 9.19 -3.48 2.17
N ASP A 170 8.37 -3.57 1.11
CA ASP A 170 8.58 -4.54 0.02
C ASP A 170 9.91 -4.29 -0.70
N TYR A 171 10.26 -3.03 -0.97
CA TYR A 171 11.56 -2.68 -1.55
C TYR A 171 12.72 -3.12 -0.65
N PHE A 172 12.65 -2.83 0.66
CA PHE A 172 13.68 -3.20 1.63
C PHE A 172 13.82 -4.72 1.78
N ALA A 173 12.74 -5.48 1.68
CA ALA A 173 12.80 -6.94 1.80
C ALA A 173 13.43 -7.63 0.57
N ARG A 174 13.51 -6.94 -0.57
CA ARG A 174 13.95 -7.50 -1.86
C ARG A 174 15.34 -7.04 -2.30
N ASN A 175 15.96 -6.11 -1.58
CA ASN A 175 17.27 -5.52 -1.88
C ASN A 175 18.16 -5.50 -0.63
#